data_AF-A0A941YVT4-F1
#
_entry.id   AF-A0A941YVT4-F1
#
_cell.length_a   1.000
_cell.length_b   1.000
_cell.length_c   1.000
_cell.angle_alpha   90.00
_cell.angle_beta   90.00
_cell.angle_gamma   90.00
#
_symmetry.space_group_name_H-M   'P 1'
#
loop_
_entity.id
_entity.type
_entity.pdbx_description
1 polymer ?
#
loop_
_entity_poly.entity_id
_entity_poly.type
_entity_poly.pdbx_seq_one_letter_code
_entity_poly.pdbx_strand_id
1 'polypeptide(L)' 'TRWRTVADHKRRLYFFESALTPNTFWVDLKDIDFSPTSGKVMKLDLGKEQRNVFAGNAVSHFREAAPFRFLGPQP' A
#
# COMPACT_ATOMS: atom_id res chain seq x y z
N THR A 1 18.10 -7.02 -2.89
CA THR A 1 16.81 -6.33 -3.07
C THR A 1 15.71 -7.10 -2.37
N ARG A 2 14.80 -6.44 -1.63
CA ARG A 2 13.69 -7.10 -0.89
C ARG A 2 12.35 -6.97 -1.61
N TRP A 3 12.10 -5.82 -2.23
CA TRP A 3 10.91 -5.53 -3.03
C TRP A 3 11.24 -4.40 -4.01
N ARG A 4 10.34 -4.17 -4.97
CA ARG A 4 10.41 -3.12 -6.00
C ARG A 4 9.09 -2.38 -6.05
N THR A 5 9.12 -1.11 -6.43
CA THR A 5 7.93 -0.32 -6.75
C THR A 5 8.10 0.39 -8.07
N VAL A 6 6.97 0.63 -8.75
CA VAL A 6 6.92 1.45 -9.96
C VAL A 6 5.76 2.42 -9.81
N ALA A 7 6.01 3.70 -10.02
CA ALA A 7 4.97 4.73 -10.02
C ALA A 7 4.65 5.12 -11.46
N ASP A 8 3.45 4.79 -11.92
CA ASP A 8 2.93 5.32 -13.18
C ASP A 8 2.25 6.67 -12.91
N HIS A 9 2.96 7.75 -13.19
CA HIS A 9 2.49 9.10 -12.92
C HIS A 9 1.24 9.48 -13.74
N LYS A 10 1.14 9.01 -14.99
CA LYS A 10 0.06 9.40 -15.90
C LYS A 10 -1.24 8.69 -15.54
N ARG A 11 -1.16 7.38 -15.28
CA ARG A 11 -2.33 6.57 -14.90
C ARG A 11 -2.63 6.63 -13.40
N ARG A 12 -1.71 7.17 -12.60
CA ARG A 12 -1.77 7.23 -11.13
C ARG A 12 -1.86 5.84 -10.49
N LEU A 13 -1.03 4.93 -10.96
CA LEU A 13 -0.91 3.58 -10.42
C LEU A 13 0.38 3.44 -9.62
N TYR A 14 0.29 2.84 -8.44
CA TYR A 14 1.44 2.49 -7.63
C TYR A 14 1.60 0.97 -7.57
N PHE A 15 2.60 0.44 -8.28
CA PHE A 15 2.89 -0.98 -8.34
C PHE A 15 3.83 -1.39 -7.21
N PHE A 16 3.62 -2.59 -6.69
CA PHE A 16 4.48 -3.25 -5.73
C PHE A 16 4.79 -4.67 -6.19
N GLU A 17 6.03 -5.10 -6.00
CA GLU A 17 6.46 -6.47 -6.21
C GLU A 17 7.41 -6.91 -5.10
N SER A 18 7.13 -8.06 -4.48
CA SER A 18 8.07 -8.72 -3.57
C SER A 18 9.17 -9.47 -4.33
N ALA A 19 10.42 -9.38 -3.85
CA ALA A 19 11.51 -10.19 -4.38
C ALA A 19 11.67 -11.54 -3.65
N LEU A 20 10.91 -11.75 -2.57
CA LEU A 20 10.99 -12.93 -1.70
C LEU A 20 9.80 -13.88 -1.89
N THR A 21 8.68 -13.35 -2.37
CA THR A 21 7.42 -14.06 -2.60
C THR A 21 6.89 -13.65 -3.98
N PRO A 22 6.26 -14.56 -4.76
CA PRO A 22 5.65 -14.21 -6.04
C PRO A 22 4.37 -13.39 -5.81
N ASN A 23 4.55 -12.10 -5.54
CA ASN A 23 3.49 -11.19 -5.14
C ASN A 23 3.66 -9.86 -5.85
N THR A 24 2.86 -9.65 -6.90
CA THR A 24 2.85 -8.44 -7.74
C THR A 24 1.44 -7.93 -7.86
N PHE A 25 1.23 -6.68 -7.47
CA PHE A 25 -0.06 -6.01 -7.53
C PHE A 25 0.14 -4.51 -7.72
N TRP A 26 -0.96 -3.77 -7.87
CA TRP A 26 -0.93 -2.32 -7.88
C TRP A 26 -2.08 -1.74 -7.06
N VAL A 27 -1.97 -0.45 -6.82
CA VAL A 27 -3.02 0.38 -6.23
C VAL A 27 -3.35 1.45 -7.25
N ASP A 28 -4.61 1.52 -7.68
CA ASP A 28 -5.10 2.65 -8.46
C ASP A 28 -5.48 3.79 -7.49
N LEU A 29 -4.72 4.89 -7.52
CA LEU A 29 -4.93 6.03 -6.64
C LEU A 29 -6.24 6.78 -6.94
N LYS A 30 -6.87 6.55 -8.10
CA LYS A 30 -8.20 7.12 -8.41
C LYS A 30 -9.32 6.45 -7.62
N ASP A 31 -9.10 5.24 -7.12
CA ASP A 31 -10.09 4.48 -6.36
C ASP A 31 -9.99 4.73 -4.84
N ILE A 32 -9.16 5.68 -4.42
CA ILE A 32 -8.95 6.03 -3.01
C ILE A 32 -9.53 7.42 -2.73
N ASP A 33 -10.31 7.54 -1.66
CA ASP A 33 -10.78 8.82 -1.12
C ASP A 33 -9.68 9.49 -0.28
N PHE A 34 -9.08 10.55 -0.84
CA PHE A 34 -8.11 11.41 -0.18
C PHE A 34 -8.72 12.73 0.35
N SER A 35 -10.05 12.84 0.40
CA SER A 35 -10.69 14.05 0.87
C SER A 35 -10.40 14.32 2.36
N PRO A 36 -10.34 15.59 2.79
CA PRO A 36 -10.04 15.91 4.20
C PRO A 36 -11.11 15.48 5.19
N THR A 37 -12.36 15.33 4.71
CA THR A 37 -13.55 15.16 5.54
C THR A 37 -14.07 13.72 5.60
N SER A 38 -13.98 12.97 4.49
CA SER A 38 -14.44 11.57 4.44
C SER A 38 -13.32 10.57 4.21
N GLY A 39 -12.13 11.03 3.80
CA GLY A 39 -10.95 10.19 3.65
C GLY A 39 -10.55 9.56 4.98
N LYS A 40 -10.16 8.28 4.92
CA LYS A 40 -9.77 7.49 6.08
C LYS A 40 -8.34 7.00 5.96
N VAL A 41 -7.68 6.78 7.09
CA VAL A 41 -6.40 6.08 7.11
C VAL A 41 -6.64 4.61 6.85
N MET A 42 -6.06 4.12 5.77
CA MET A 42 -6.22 2.76 5.29
C MET A 42 -4.85 2.05 5.25
N LYS A 43 -4.83 0.77 5.58
CA LYS A 43 -3.63 -0.07 5.57
C LYS A 43 -3.88 -1.35 4.78
N LEU A 44 -2.93 -1.69 3.90
CA LEU A 44 -2.80 -3.02 3.31
C LEU A 44 -1.76 -3.81 4.11
N ASP A 45 -2.17 -4.91 4.74
CA ASP A 45 -1.24 -5.77 5.47
C ASP A 45 -0.57 -6.79 4.54
N LEU A 46 0.71 -6.56 4.24
CA LEU A 46 1.51 -7.47 3.42
C LEU A 46 1.95 -8.72 4.20
N GLY A 47 1.84 -8.71 5.53
CA GLY A 47 2.32 -9.80 6.39
C GLY A 47 3.85 -9.88 6.47
N LYS A 48 4.33 -10.80 7.32
CA LYS A 48 5.77 -11.09 7.49
C LYS A 48 6.40 -11.48 6.15
N GLU A 49 7.51 -10.82 5.78
CA GLU A 49 8.18 -10.99 4.48
C GLU A 49 7.22 -10.94 3.26
N GLN A 50 6.18 -10.10 3.33
CA GLN A 50 5.24 -9.86 2.23
C GLN A 50 4.54 -11.13 1.71
N ARG A 51 4.28 -12.08 2.62
CA ARG A 51 3.65 -13.39 2.30
C ARG A 51 2.16 -13.33 1.97
N ASN A 52 1.46 -12.26 2.35
CA ASN A 52 0.05 -12.11 2.00
C ASN A 52 -0.01 -11.71 0.51
N VAL A 53 -0.45 -12.64 -0.33
CA VAL A 53 -0.47 -12.47 -1.79
C VAL A 53 -1.67 -11.63 -2.22
N PHE A 54 -1.40 -10.65 -3.07
CA PHE A 54 -2.42 -9.87 -3.77
C PHE A 54 -2.15 -9.96 -5.28
N ALA A 55 -3.19 -9.73 -6.08
CA ALA A 55 -3.08 -9.70 -7.52
C ALA A 55 -4.04 -8.65 -8.06
N GLY A 56 -3.64 -7.97 -9.14
CA GLY A 56 -4.47 -6.94 -9.72
C GLY A 56 -4.45 -5.63 -8.93
N ASN A 57 -5.58 -4.91 -8.97
CA ASN A 57 -5.82 -3.73 -8.14
C ASN A 57 -6.17 -4.15 -6.71
N ALA A 58 -5.33 -3.77 -5.74
CA ALA A 58 -5.44 -4.20 -4.35
C ALA A 58 -6.27 -3.28 -3.45
N VAL A 59 -6.88 -2.20 -3.97
CA VAL A 59 -7.59 -1.18 -3.18
C VAL A 59 -8.67 -1.77 -2.26
N SER A 60 -9.43 -2.76 -2.72
CA SER A 60 -10.49 -3.42 -1.94
C SER A 60 -9.99 -4.23 -0.73
N HIS A 61 -8.69 -4.54 -0.69
CA HIS A 61 -8.08 -5.29 0.41
C HIS A 61 -7.55 -4.40 1.53
N PHE A 62 -7.56 -3.08 1.36
CA PHE A 62 -7.20 -2.15 2.41
C PHE A 62 -8.25 -2.18 3.54
N ARG A 63 -7.77 -2.06 4.77
CA ARG A 63 -8.62 -1.97 5.97
C ARG A 63 -8.34 -0.68 6.70
N GLU A 64 -9.37 -0.10 7.30
CA GLU A 64 -9.24 1.08 8.16
C GLU A 64 -8.29 0.78 9.31
N ALA A 65 -7.37 1.70 9.60
CA ALA A 65 -6.37 1.53 10.64
C ALA A 65 -5.96 2.89 11.23
N ALA A 66 -5.52 2.89 12.48
CA ALA A 66 -4.87 4.07 13.04
C ALA A 66 -3.53 4.36 12.30
N PRO A 67 -3.15 5.63 12.10
CA PRO A 67 -1.84 5.97 11.56
C PRO A 67 -0.74 5.46 12.48
N PHE A 68 0.36 4.99 11.90
CA PHE A 68 1.49 4.54 12.71
C PHE A 68 2.21 5.74 13.34
N ARG A 69 2.71 5.54 14.57
CA ARG A 69 3.54 6.54 15.23
C ARG A 69 4.93 6.53 14.60
N PHE A 70 5.36 7.66 14.08
CA PHE A 70 6.75 7.84 13.65
C PHE A 70 7.70 7.72 14.84
N LEU A 71 8.84 7.07 14.63
CA LEU A 71 9.95 7.15 15.58
C LEU A 71 10.53 8.55 15.56
N GLY A 72 10.90 9.06 16.72
CA GLY A 72 11.52 10.37 16.90
C GLY A 72 12.39 10.38 18.15
N PRO A 73 13.21 11.43 18.35
CA PRO A 73 13.97 11.59 19.58
C PRO A 73 13.03 11.47 20.79
N GLN A 74 13.46 10.73 21.82
CA GLN A 74 12.79 10.81 23.12
C GLN A 74 12.90 12.25 23.62
N PRO A 75 11.81 12.80 24.17
CA PRO A 75 11.79 14.18 24.66
C PRO A 75 12.85 14.41 25.75
#